data_AF-A0A256ZWW9-F1
#
_entry.id   AF-A0A256ZWW9-F1
#
_cell.length_a   1.000
_cell.length_b   1.000
_cell.length_c   1.000
_cell.angle_alpha   90.00
_cell.angle_beta   90.00
_cell.angle_gamma   90.00
#
_symmetry.space_group_name_H-M   'P 1'
#
loop_
_entity.id
_entity.type
_entity.pdbx_description
1 polymer ?
#
loop_
_entity_poly.entity_id
_entity_poly.type
_entity_poly.pdbx_seq_one_letter_code
_entity_poly.pdbx_strand_id
1 'polypeptide(L)'
;MTLNIEASREQNVIYGDVSDNEGNVVSFTIYNEEGKIILCVSGVGKISKKVYHMFSEFLRKYGEAKTATITFPSVEDAGSKRLKGNVWLCSKWILKRNVTVNDTLNAIYSFCKAKH
;
A
#
# COMPACT_ATOMS: atom_id res chain seq x y z
N MET A 1 5.87 -2.27 -18.31
CA MET A 1 4.88 -1.78 -17.33
C MET A 1 5.55 -0.61 -16.67
N THR A 2 5.03 0.59 -16.86
CA THR A 2 5.60 1.80 -16.25
C THR A 2 4.65 2.19 -15.13
N LEU A 3 5.18 2.42 -13.95
CA LEU A 3 4.41 2.82 -12.78
C LEU A 3 5.01 4.12 -12.30
N ASN A 4 4.22 5.18 -12.37
CA ASN A 4 4.65 6.47 -11.85
C ASN A 4 4.29 6.49 -10.37
N ILE A 5 5.32 6.47 -9.53
CA ILE A 5 5.17 6.49 -8.07
C ILE A 5 5.64 7.85 -7.57
N GLU A 6 4.72 8.59 -6.97
CA GLU A 6 5.03 9.78 -6.22
C GLU A 6 4.86 9.47 -4.73
N ALA A 7 5.85 9.85 -3.92
CA ALA A 7 5.83 9.59 -2.49
C ALA A 7 6.42 10.76 -1.71
N SER A 8 5.77 11.05 -0.58
CA SER A 8 6.23 11.95 0.46
C SER A 8 6.51 11.17 1.74
N ARG A 9 7.33 11.73 2.62
CA ARG A 9 7.63 11.16 3.93
C ARG A 9 7.54 12.24 4.99
N GLU A 10 6.68 11.98 5.97
CA GLU A 10 6.54 12.77 7.18
C GLU A 10 6.69 11.86 8.40
N GLN A 11 6.70 12.42 9.61
CA GLN A 11 7.04 11.71 10.86
C GLN A 11 6.38 10.30 10.96
N ASN A 12 7.17 9.24 10.71
CA ASN A 12 6.77 7.82 10.71
C ASN A 12 5.63 7.42 9.74
N VAL A 13 5.38 8.23 8.70
CA VAL A 13 4.37 7.98 7.67
C VAL A 13 4.97 8.20 6.28
N ILE A 14 4.64 7.32 5.35
CA ILE A 14 4.90 7.48 3.92
C ILE A 14 3.57 7.43 3.21
N TYR A 15 3.33 8.41 2.36
CA TYR A 15 2.10 8.46 1.58
C TYR A 15 2.39 8.94 0.17
N GLY A 16 1.48 8.68 -0.74
CA GLY A 16 1.58 9.16 -2.11
C GLY A 16 0.63 8.46 -3.05
N ASP A 17 0.86 8.70 -4.33
CA ASP A 17 -0.01 8.23 -5.42
C ASP A 17 0.79 7.38 -6.40
N VAL A 18 0.13 6.35 -6.93
CA VAL A 18 0.65 5.47 -7.97
C VAL A 18 -0.30 5.48 -9.14
N SER A 19 0.24 5.77 -10.33
CA SER A 19 -0.51 5.70 -11.59
C SER A 19 0.00 4.56 -12.45
N ASP A 20 -0.91 3.73 -12.98
CA ASP A 20 -0.57 2.69 -13.97
C ASP A 20 -0.82 3.14 -15.41
N ASN A 21 -0.36 2.34 -16.38
CA ASN A 21 -0.50 2.62 -17.81
C ASN A 21 -1.97 2.69 -18.30
N GLU A 22 -2.94 2.26 -17.50
CA GLU A 22 -4.37 2.37 -17.80
C GLU A 22 -4.96 3.69 -17.28
N GLY A 23 -4.15 4.53 -16.62
CA GLY A 23 -4.59 5.80 -16.02
C GLY A 23 -5.27 5.63 -14.66
N ASN A 24 -5.21 4.43 -14.04
CA ASN A 24 -5.76 4.25 -12.70
C ASN A 24 -4.83 4.92 -11.68
N VAL A 25 -5.37 5.80 -10.85
CA VAL A 25 -4.65 6.44 -9.73
C VAL A 25 -5.04 5.76 -8.42
N VAL A 26 -4.02 5.37 -7.67
CA VAL A 26 -4.17 4.68 -6.38
C VAL A 26 -3.34 5.43 -5.34
N SER A 27 -3.99 5.90 -4.28
CA SER A 27 -3.31 6.50 -3.14
C SER A 27 -2.89 5.41 -2.14
N PHE A 28 -1.72 5.55 -1.54
CA PHE A 28 -1.26 4.66 -0.49
C PHE A 28 -0.77 5.45 0.71
N THR A 29 -0.93 4.85 1.89
CA THR A 29 -0.40 5.36 3.15
C THR A 29 0.20 4.18 3.91
N ILE A 30 1.43 4.34 4.36
CA ILE A 30 2.18 3.37 5.14
C ILE A 30 2.66 4.04 6.40
N TYR A 31 2.23 3.54 7.55
CA TYR A 31 2.52 4.19 8.82
C TYR A 31 2.79 3.17 9.93
N ASN A 32 3.41 3.68 10.99
CA ASN A 32 3.62 2.95 12.23
C ASN A 32 2.36 2.93 13.09
N GLU A 33 1.93 1.74 13.50
CA GLU A 33 0.99 1.55 14.59
C GLU A 33 1.66 0.64 15.64
N GLU A 34 2.16 1.22 16.73
CA GLU A 34 2.72 0.49 17.88
C GLU A 34 3.76 -0.59 17.50
N GLY A 35 4.74 -0.23 16.64
CA GLY A 35 5.79 -1.15 16.22
C GLY A 35 5.40 -2.09 15.07
N LYS A 36 4.21 -1.88 14.48
CA LYS A 36 3.72 -2.63 13.32
C LYS A 36 3.62 -1.69 12.13
N ILE A 37 3.80 -2.25 10.93
CA ILE A 37 3.58 -1.51 9.68
C ILE A 37 2.16 -1.75 9.22
N ILE A 38 1.41 -0.67 9.03
CA ILE A 38 0.11 -0.69 8.37
C ILE A 38 0.31 -0.17 6.95
N LEU A 39 -0.02 -0.99 5.96
CA LEU A 39 -0.12 -0.59 4.56
C LEU A 39 -1.59 -0.43 4.23
N CYS A 40 -2.02 0.80 4.01
CA CYS A 40 -3.34 1.13 3.48
C CYS A 40 -3.23 1.61 2.04
N VAL A 41 -4.10 1.10 1.18
CA VAL A 41 -4.18 1.45 -0.23
C VAL A 41 -5.64 1.79 -0.53
N SER A 42 -5.88 2.97 -1.05
CA SER A 42 -7.19 3.43 -1.50
C SER A 42 -7.11 3.82 -2.97
N GLY A 43 -8.22 3.71 -3.68
CA GLY A 43 -8.27 4.15 -5.07
C GLY A 43 -9.61 4.78 -5.37
N VAL A 44 -9.61 5.87 -6.12
CA VAL A 44 -10.83 6.41 -6.71
C VAL A 44 -11.09 5.59 -7.99
N GLY A 45 -12.11 4.73 -7.95
CA GLY A 45 -12.42 3.85 -9.08
C GLY A 45 -11.87 2.43 -8.90
N LYS A 46 -10.81 2.02 -9.61
CA LYS A 46 -10.34 0.61 -9.57
C LYS A 46 -8.99 0.54 -8.89
N ILE A 47 -8.90 -0.15 -7.76
CA ILE A 47 -7.59 -0.52 -7.21
C ILE A 47 -6.96 -1.51 -8.19
N SER A 48 -5.82 -1.12 -8.77
CA SER A 48 -5.00 -2.02 -9.54
C SER A 48 -4.40 -3.06 -8.58
N LYS A 49 -4.83 -4.33 -8.69
CA LYS A 49 -4.27 -5.45 -7.90
C LYS A 49 -2.74 -5.49 -7.96
N LYS A 50 -2.16 -5.02 -9.06
CA LYS A 50 -0.72 -4.87 -9.26
C LYS A 50 -0.06 -3.93 -8.26
N VAL A 51 -0.68 -2.78 -7.96
CA VAL A 51 -0.15 -1.78 -7.01
C VAL A 51 -0.14 -2.35 -5.60
N TYR A 52 -1.25 -2.94 -5.16
CA TYR A 52 -1.29 -3.60 -3.85
C TYR A 52 -0.28 -4.74 -3.77
N HIS A 53 -0.22 -5.60 -4.79
CA HIS A 53 0.73 -6.70 -4.85
C HIS A 53 2.17 -6.22 -4.77
N MET A 54 2.54 -5.17 -5.51
CA MET A 54 3.87 -4.59 -5.51
C MET A 54 4.33 -4.18 -4.11
N PHE A 55 3.52 -3.42 -3.37
CA PHE A 55 3.86 -3.05 -1.99
C PHE A 55 3.88 -4.25 -1.05
N SER A 56 2.93 -5.18 -1.20
CA SER A 56 2.89 -6.39 -0.38
C SER A 56 4.11 -7.30 -0.58
N GLU A 57 4.55 -7.50 -1.83
CA GLU A 57 5.75 -8.28 -2.15
C GLU A 57 7.02 -7.60 -1.65
N PHE A 58 7.07 -6.27 -1.69
CA PHE A 58 8.16 -5.51 -1.07
C PHE A 58 8.19 -5.73 0.45
N LEU A 59 7.05 -5.59 1.13
CA LEU A 59 6.94 -5.74 2.59
C LEU A 59 7.25 -7.15 3.09
N ARG A 60 7.05 -8.20 2.29
CA ARG A 60 7.45 -9.58 2.62
C ARG A 60 8.93 -9.74 2.94
N LYS A 61 9.78 -8.83 2.45
CA LYS A 61 11.20 -8.81 2.80
C LYS A 61 11.42 -8.45 4.28
N TYR A 62 10.56 -7.60 4.84
CA TYR A 62 10.68 -6.99 6.17
C TYR A 62 9.83 -7.67 7.24
N GLY A 63 8.72 -8.29 6.84
CA GLY A 63 7.77 -8.86 7.79
C GLY A 63 6.77 -9.83 7.17
N GLU A 64 5.80 -10.21 7.98
CA GLU A 64 4.71 -11.11 7.62
C GLU A 64 3.37 -10.39 7.78
N ALA A 65 2.50 -10.50 6.77
CA ALA A 65 1.13 -10.01 6.86
C ALA A 65 0.35 -10.86 7.86
N LYS A 66 -0.28 -10.21 8.85
CA LYS A 66 -1.15 -10.88 9.84
C LYS A 66 -2.62 -10.78 9.48
N THR A 67 -3.03 -9.60 9.03
CA THR A 67 -4.42 -9.36 8.62
C THR A 67 -4.45 -8.48 7.40
N ALA A 68 -5.48 -8.66 6.58
CA ALA A 68 -5.85 -7.74 5.52
C ALA A 68 -7.36 -7.49 5.63
N THR A 69 -7.73 -6.22 5.71
CA THR A 69 -9.12 -5.78 5.73
C THR A 69 -9.39 -5.06 4.43
N ILE A 70 -10.54 -5.37 3.83
CA ILE A 70 -11.05 -4.68 2.65
C ILE A 70 -12.35 -4.00 3.06
N THR A 71 -12.39 -2.68 2.92
CA THR A 71 -13.59 -1.88 3.16
C THR A 71 -14.12 -1.40 1.82
N PHE A 72 -15.39 -1.69 1.58
CA PHE A 72 -16.13 -1.18 0.42
C PHE A 72 -17.00 0.00 0.88
N PRO A 73 -17.19 1.02 0.03
CA PRO A 73 -18.01 2.17 0.38
C PRO A 73 -19.51 1.87 0.28
N SER A 74 -19.90 0.79 -0.41
CA SER A 74 -21.28 0.29 -0.53
C SER A 74 -21.35 -1.24 -0.61
N VAL A 75 -22.53 -1.82 -0.40
CA VAL A 75 -22.77 -3.27 -0.49
C VAL A 75 -22.73 -3.74 -1.95
N GLU A 76 -23.17 -2.88 -2.86
CA GLU A 76 -23.13 -3.08 -4.31
C GLU A 76 -21.69 -3.22 -4.81
N ASP A 77 -20.77 -2.41 -4.29
CA ASP A 77 -19.34 -2.48 -4.59
C ASP A 77 -18.70 -3.77 -4.01
N ALA A 78 -19.17 -4.24 -2.86
CA ALA A 78 -18.70 -5.50 -2.26
C ALA A 78 -19.11 -6.75 -3.06
N GLY A 79 -20.27 -6.70 -3.72
CA GLY A 79 -20.78 -7.79 -4.58
C GLY A 79 -20.09 -7.87 -5.95
N SER A 80 -19.34 -6.85 -6.34
CA SER A 80 -18.59 -6.83 -7.59
C SER A 80 -17.36 -7.74 -7.52
N LYS A 81 -17.23 -8.71 -8.44
CA LYS A 81 -16.00 -9.53 -8.63
C LYS A 81 -14.73 -8.71 -8.92
N ARG A 82 -14.86 -7.40 -9.10
CA ARG A 82 -13.77 -6.46 -9.37
C ARG A 82 -13.75 -5.45 -8.21
N LEU A 83 -12.58 -5.19 -7.63
CA LEU A 83 -12.39 -4.05 -6.71
C LEU A 83 -12.60 -2.74 -7.49
N LYS A 84 -13.85 -2.34 -7.62
CA LYS A 84 -14.35 -1.13 -8.29
C LYS A 84 -15.05 -0.29 -7.22
N GLY A 85 -14.93 1.03 -7.31
CA GLY A 85 -15.36 1.97 -6.27
C GLY A 85 -14.22 2.39 -5.33
N ASN A 86 -14.53 3.32 -4.42
CA ASN A 86 -13.62 3.83 -3.37
C ASN A 86 -13.30 2.73 -2.34
N VAL A 87 -12.58 1.68 -2.77
CA VAL A 87 -12.18 0.57 -1.92
C VAL A 87 -10.98 1.01 -1.07
N TRP A 88 -10.95 0.57 0.18
CA TRP A 88 -9.82 0.75 1.08
C TRP A 88 -9.31 -0.61 1.49
N LEU A 89 -8.04 -0.89 1.22
CA LEU A 89 -7.41 -2.15 1.59
C LEU A 89 -6.26 -1.87 2.54
N CYS A 90 -6.41 -2.29 3.79
CA CYS A 90 -5.40 -2.11 4.83
C CYS A 90 -4.86 -3.47 5.25
N SER A 91 -3.55 -3.62 5.29
CA SER A 91 -2.88 -4.83 5.76
C SER A 91 -1.90 -4.51 6.87
N LYS A 92 -1.93 -5.35 7.91
CA LYS A 92 -1.11 -5.23 9.11
C LYS A 92 0.05 -6.20 9.04
N TRP A 93 1.26 -5.68 9.18
CA TRP A 93 2.50 -6.43 9.04
C TRP A 93 3.27 -6.45 10.35
N ILE A 94 3.65 -7.65 10.77
CA ILE A 94 4.59 -7.85 11.88
C ILE A 94 6.00 -7.95 11.31
N LEU A 95 6.89 -7.10 11.80
CA LEU A 95 8.28 -7.05 11.36
C LEU A 95 9.08 -8.25 11.90
N LYS A 96 10.08 -8.67 11.13
CA LYS A 96 11.07 -9.68 11.57
C LYS A 96 11.88 -9.14 12.76
N ARG A 97 12.39 -10.04 13.60
CA ARG A 97 13.09 -9.69 14.87
C ARG A 97 14.18 -8.62 14.77
N ASN A 98 14.87 -8.51 13.64
CA ASN A 98 15.99 -7.58 13.43
C ASN A 98 15.65 -6.41 12.50
N VAL A 99 14.37 -6.17 12.25
CA VAL A 99 13.89 -5.11 11.35
C VAL A 99 13.15 -4.06 12.16
N THR A 100 13.58 -2.80 12.06
CA THR A 100 12.86 -1.70 12.70
C THR A 100 11.80 -1.11 11.78
N VAL A 101 10.82 -0.43 12.37
CA VAL A 101 9.84 0.38 11.63
C VAL A 101 10.53 1.41 10.75
N ASN A 102 11.54 2.09 11.29
CA ASN A 102 12.26 3.14 10.57
C ASN A 102 13.01 2.58 9.36
N ASP A 103 13.66 1.43 9.48
CA ASP A 103 14.35 0.77 8.36
C ASP A 103 13.35 0.37 7.27
N THR A 104 12.19 -0.15 7.67
CA THR A 104 11.14 -0.54 6.74
C THR A 104 10.58 0.67 6.00
N LEU A 105 10.28 1.77 6.71
CA LEU A 105 9.84 3.03 6.10
C LEU A 105 10.93 3.60 5.19
N ASN A 106 12.19 3.68 5.63
CA ASN A 106 13.31 4.11 4.80
C ASN A 106 13.35 3.35 3.47
N ALA A 107 13.28 2.02 3.55
CA ALA A 107 13.37 1.17 2.37
C ALA A 107 12.18 1.34 1.42
N ILE A 108 10.97 1.52 1.94
CA ILE A 108 9.77 1.81 1.15
C ILE A 108 9.91 3.16 0.46
N TYR A 109 10.36 4.19 1.18
CA TYR A 109 10.54 5.51 0.59
C TYR A 109 11.58 5.48 -0.54
N SER A 110 12.71 4.79 -0.32
CA SER A 110 13.72 4.56 -1.35
C SER A 110 13.17 3.77 -2.54
N PHE A 111 12.36 2.74 -2.28
CA PHE A 111 11.67 1.99 -3.33
C PHE A 111 10.78 2.90 -4.18
N CYS A 112 9.99 3.78 -3.55
CA CYS A 112 9.11 4.70 -4.28
C CYS A 112 9.86 5.76 -5.09
N LYS A 113 11.06 6.17 -4.66
CA LYS A 113 11.89 7.18 -5.37
C LYS A 113 12.81 6.60 -6.43
N ALA A 114 13.00 5.28 -6.46
CA ALA A 114 13.72 4.63 -7.54
C ALA A 114 12.94 4.81 -8.86
N LYS A 115 13.64 5.04 -9.97
CA LYS A 115 12.99 5.10 -11.30
C LYS A 115 12.49 3.70 -11.67
N HIS A 116 11.18 3.55 -11.89
CA HIS A 116 10.49 2.32 -12.30
C HIS A 116 9.80 2.47 -13.65
#